data_AF-A0AA40TH57-F1
#
_entry.id   AF-A0AA40TH57-F1
#
_cell.length_a   1.000
_cell.length_b   1.000
_cell.length_c   1.000
_cell.angle_alpha   90.00
_cell.angle_beta   90.00
_cell.angle_gamma   90.00
#
_symmetry.space_group_name_H-M   'P 1'
#
loop_
_entity.id
_entity.type
_entity.pdbx_description
1 polymer ?
#
loop_
_entity_poly.entity_id
_entity_poly.type
_entity_poly.pdbx_seq_one_letter_code
_entity_poly.pdbx_strand_id
1 'polypeptide(L)'
;LNEQGEAVSEARLIRSVNHEINPYQDFAAYLALAHNADIRFVFSNTTEAGISYHAADCVDDAPPVSFPAKLTRLLLERFNHFEGAVDKGWV
;
A
#
# COMPACT_ATOMS: atom_id res chain seq x y z
N LEU A 1 14.37 12.97 26.20
CA LEU A 1 15.50 13.45 27.03
C LEU A 1 16.50 12.31 27.14
N ASN A 2 17.82 12.54 27.18
CA ASN A 2 18.78 11.47 27.52
C ASN A 2 18.63 11.05 28.99
N GLU A 3 19.43 10.08 29.43
CA GLU A 3 19.51 9.64 30.83
C GLU A 3 19.87 10.77 31.81
N GLN A 4 20.33 11.92 31.30
CA GLN A 4 20.65 13.13 32.06
C GLN A 4 19.54 14.20 32.04
N GLY A 5 18.41 13.95 31.39
CA GLY A 5 17.28 14.89 31.36
C GLY A 5 17.39 16.00 30.32
N GLU A 6 18.27 15.89 29.33
CA GLU A 6 18.49 16.91 28.29
C GLU A 6 17.72 16.60 27.01
N ALA A 7 17.19 17.62 26.34
CA ALA A 7 16.54 17.45 25.03
C ALA A 7 17.58 17.01 23.99
N VAL A 8 17.39 15.81 23.46
CA VAL A 8 18.26 15.24 22.42
C VAL A 8 17.48 15.19 21.11
N SER A 9 18.14 15.61 20.02
CA SER A 9 17.68 15.48 18.65
C SER A 9 18.79 14.81 17.85
N GLU A 10 18.56 13.57 17.44
CA GLU A 10 19.51 12.78 16.65
C GLU A 10 18.93 12.49 15.26
N ALA A 11 19.72 12.77 14.22
CA ALA A 11 19.37 12.41 12.86
C ALA A 11 19.91 11.03 12.52
N ARG A 12 19.05 10.16 11.97
CA ARG A 12 19.43 8.84 11.45
C ARG A 12 18.93 8.68 10.02
N LEU A 13 19.79 8.18 9.14
CA LEU A 13 19.39 7.83 7.77
C LEU A 13 18.60 6.51 7.75
N ILE A 14 17.39 6.56 7.20
CA ILE A 14 16.53 5.39 6.96
C ILE A 14 16.85 4.82 5.58
N ARG A 15 17.14 3.51 5.52
CA ARG A 15 17.51 2.79 4.27
C ARG A 15 16.58 1.64 3.92
N SER A 16 15.51 1.44 4.70
CA SER A 16 14.57 0.33 4.54
C SER A 16 13.49 0.59 3.47
N VAL A 17 13.47 1.77 2.85
CA VAL A 17 12.57 2.11 1.75
C VAL A 17 13.33 1.96 0.45
N ASN A 18 12.92 1.02 -0.39
CA ASN A 18 13.61 0.67 -1.63
C ASN A 18 12.95 1.28 -2.87
N HIS A 19 11.65 1.56 -2.80
CA HIS A 19 10.87 1.99 -3.95
C HIS A 19 9.68 2.83 -3.50
N GLU A 20 9.35 3.85 -4.28
CA GLU A 20 8.17 4.70 -4.11
C GLU A 20 7.38 4.69 -5.42
N ILE A 21 6.07 4.45 -5.32
CA ILE A 21 5.18 4.44 -6.47
C ILE A 21 4.06 5.45 -6.20
N ASN A 22 3.88 6.38 -7.14
CA ASN A 22 2.72 7.26 -7.14
C ASN A 22 1.62 6.64 -8.01
N PRO A 23 0.55 6.05 -7.43
CA PRO A 23 -0.47 5.36 -8.19
C PRO A 23 -1.31 6.28 -9.10
N TYR A 24 -1.26 7.61 -8.88
CA TYR A 24 -1.92 8.58 -9.76
C TYR A 24 -1.14 8.86 -11.05
N GLN A 25 0.16 8.55 -11.07
CA GLN A 25 1.01 8.69 -12.25
C GLN A 25 1.26 7.35 -12.93
N ASP A 26 1.42 6.28 -12.15
CA ASP A 26 1.69 4.94 -12.67
C ASP A 26 0.90 3.88 -11.88
N PHE A 27 -0.36 3.73 -12.26
CA PHE A 27 -1.24 2.73 -11.65
C PHE A 27 -0.85 1.30 -12.05
N ALA A 28 -0.23 1.12 -13.22
CA ALA A 28 0.21 -0.20 -13.67
C ALA A 28 1.35 -0.73 -12.79
N ALA A 29 2.34 0.11 -12.45
CA ALA A 29 3.39 -0.27 -11.50
C ALA A 29 2.84 -0.59 -10.10
N TYR A 30 1.81 0.12 -9.66
CA TYR A 30 1.12 -0.19 -8.41
C TYR A 30 0.47 -1.59 -8.46
N LEU A 31 -0.25 -1.92 -9.53
CA LEU A 31 -0.85 -3.25 -9.70
C LEU A 31 0.19 -4.36 -9.84
N ALA A 32 1.33 -4.10 -10.49
CA ALA A 32 2.41 -5.08 -10.63
C ALA A 32 2.99 -5.56 -9.28
N LEU A 33 2.84 -4.78 -8.20
CA LEU A 33 3.19 -5.23 -6.85
C LEU A 33 2.42 -6.49 -6.44
N ALA A 34 1.18 -6.65 -6.91
CA ALA A 34 0.34 -7.80 -6.61
C ALA A 34 0.97 -9.13 -7.05
N HIS A 35 1.78 -9.12 -8.10
CA HIS A 35 2.42 -10.31 -8.68
C HIS A 35 3.66 -10.76 -7.88
N ASN A 36 4.18 -9.93 -6.98
CA ASN A 36 5.33 -10.29 -6.17
C ASN A 36 4.94 -11.31 -5.08
N ALA A 37 5.40 -12.55 -5.23
CA ALA A 37 5.12 -13.62 -4.28
C ALA A 37 5.78 -13.42 -2.90
N ASP A 38 6.82 -12.58 -2.81
CA ASP A 38 7.57 -12.35 -1.57
C ASP A 38 6.93 -11.28 -0.66
N ILE A 39 5.99 -10.48 -1.18
CA ILE A 39 5.22 -9.54 -0.35
C ILE A 39 4.28 -10.35 0.54
N ARG A 40 4.36 -10.10 1.85
CA ARG A 40 3.56 -10.79 2.87
C ARG A 40 2.61 -9.88 3.65
N PHE A 41 2.98 -8.62 3.81
CA PHE A 41 2.28 -7.66 4.65
C PHE A 41 2.03 -6.38 3.89
N VAL A 42 0.87 -5.78 4.12
CA VAL A 42 0.55 -4.42 3.68
C VAL A 42 0.19 -3.61 4.91
N PHE A 43 0.94 -2.55 5.16
CA PHE A 43 0.61 -1.57 6.18
C PHE A 43 0.09 -0.30 5.51
N SER A 44 -0.94 0.30 6.10
CA SER A 44 -1.46 1.60 5.70
C SER A 44 -1.52 2.50 6.92
N ASN A 45 -1.06 3.73 6.76
CA ASN A 45 -1.16 4.79 7.74
C ASN A 45 -2.12 5.90 7.26
N THR A 46 -3.06 5.56 6.39
CA THR A 46 -4.09 6.51 5.94
C THR A 46 -4.91 6.97 7.15
N THR A 47 -5.25 8.26 7.20
CA THR A 47 -6.09 8.81 8.27
C THR A 47 -7.55 8.38 8.07
N GLU A 48 -8.41 8.67 9.05
CA GLU A 48 -9.85 8.37 8.97
C GLU A 48 -10.50 8.95 7.71
N ALA A 49 -10.05 10.14 7.26
CA ALA A 49 -10.52 10.75 6.02
C ALA A 49 -10.16 9.94 4.77
N GLY A 50 -9.04 9.23 4.80
CA GLY A 50 -8.61 8.35 3.72
C GLY A 50 -9.31 6.99 3.71
N ILE A 51 -9.93 6.57 4.82
CA ILE A 51 -10.78 5.37 4.89
C ILE A 51 -12.24 5.77 4.65
N SER A 52 -12.52 6.25 3.43
CA SER A 52 -13.86 6.69 3.04
C SER A 52 -14.36 5.91 1.83
N TYR A 53 -15.66 5.61 1.83
CA TYR A 53 -16.35 5.04 0.69
C TYR A 53 -16.66 6.12 -0.33
N HIS A 54 -16.37 5.87 -1.60
CA HIS A 54 -16.70 6.78 -2.70
C HIS A 54 -17.61 6.06 -3.70
N ALA A 55 -18.89 6.48 -3.76
CA ALA A 55 -19.93 5.76 -4.51
C ALA A 55 -19.70 5.71 -6.03
N ALA A 56 -18.86 6.59 -6.58
CA ALA A 56 -18.54 6.63 -7.99
C ALA A 56 -17.28 5.83 -8.37
N ASP A 57 -16.58 5.22 -7.40
CA ASP A 57 -15.45 4.34 -7.72
C ASP A 57 -15.94 3.14 -8.55
N CYS A 58 -15.27 2.90 -9.67
CA CYS A 58 -15.54 1.82 -10.61
C CYS A 58 -14.35 0.87 -10.70
N VAL A 59 -14.63 -0.39 -11.07
CA VAL A 59 -13.59 -1.41 -11.22
C VAL A 59 -12.59 -1.07 -12.34
N ASP A 60 -12.97 -0.25 -13.32
CA ASP A 60 -12.12 0.12 -14.45
C ASP A 60 -11.31 1.41 -14.20
N ASP A 61 -11.49 2.07 -13.05
CA ASP A 61 -10.76 3.31 -12.73
C ASP A 61 -9.25 3.06 -12.59
N ALA A 62 -8.42 4.01 -13.00
CA ALA A 62 -6.97 3.86 -12.98
C ALA A 62 -6.26 5.18 -12.61
N PRO A 63 -6.03 5.45 -11.30
CA PRO A 63 -6.49 4.68 -10.15
C PRO A 63 -7.93 5.03 -9.73
N PRO A 64 -8.61 4.18 -8.95
CA PRO A 64 -9.79 4.57 -8.19
C PRO A 64 -9.52 5.76 -7.25
N VAL A 65 -10.55 6.51 -6.89
CA VAL A 65 -10.43 7.71 -6.03
C VAL A 65 -10.13 7.31 -4.59
N SER A 66 -10.90 6.38 -4.02
CA SER A 66 -10.73 6.02 -2.60
C SER A 66 -9.55 5.07 -2.37
N PHE A 67 -8.95 5.14 -1.17
CA PHE A 67 -7.92 4.16 -0.77
C PHE A 67 -8.48 2.73 -0.70
N PRO A 68 -9.67 2.47 -0.11
CA PRO A 68 -10.27 1.14 -0.13
C PRO A 68 -10.43 0.56 -1.54
N ALA A 69 -10.84 1.37 -2.53
CA ALA A 69 -10.97 0.89 -3.91
C ALA A 69 -9.61 0.58 -4.56
N LYS A 70 -8.58 1.42 -4.35
CA LYS A 70 -7.21 1.13 -4.80
C LYS A 70 -6.69 -0.19 -4.22
N LEU A 71 -6.84 -0.38 -2.90
CA LEU A 71 -6.43 -1.62 -2.22
C LEU A 71 -7.23 -2.83 -2.72
N THR A 72 -8.53 -2.66 -2.95
CA THR A 72 -9.38 -3.74 -3.50
C THR A 72 -8.92 -4.15 -4.90
N ARG A 73 -8.57 -3.20 -5.76
CA ARG A 73 -7.99 -3.50 -7.09
C ARG A 73 -6.67 -4.25 -6.99
N LEU A 74 -5.80 -3.86 -6.06
CA LEU A 74 -4.53 -4.56 -5.82
C LEU A 74 -4.75 -6.02 -5.35
N LEU A 75 -5.70 -6.22 -4.44
CA LEU A 75 -6.05 -7.56 -3.94
C LEU A 75 -6.70 -8.42 -5.03
N LEU A 76 -7.57 -7.84 -5.87
CA LEU A 76 -8.18 -8.53 -7.00
C LEU A 76 -7.14 -8.96 -8.04
N GLU A 77 -6.20 -8.07 -8.37
CA GLU A 77 -5.08 -8.39 -9.27
C GLU A 77 -4.27 -9.57 -8.73
N ARG A 78 -3.97 -9.57 -7.43
CA ARG A 78 -3.23 -10.66 -6.78
C ARG A 78 -4.01 -11.98 -6.82
N PHE A 79 -5.30 -11.92 -6.50
CA PHE A 79 -6.17 -13.10 -6.54
C PHE A 79 -6.20 -13.73 -7.93
N ASN A 80 -6.36 -12.91 -8.97
CA ASN A 80 -6.38 -13.39 -10.36
C ASN A 80 -5.01 -13.95 -10.79
N HIS A 81 -3.91 -13.26 -10.47
CA HIS A 81 -2.57 -13.68 -10.84
C HIS A 81 -2.20 -15.05 -10.25
N PHE A 82 -2.57 -15.31 -9.00
CA PHE A 82 -2.32 -16.57 -8.31
C PHE A 82 -3.49 -17.56 -8.36
N GLU A 83 -4.49 -17.33 -9.22
CA GLU A 83 -5.66 -18.20 -9.39
C GLU A 83 -6.37 -18.54 -8.06
N GLY A 84 -6.41 -17.59 -7.13
CA GLY A 84 -7.03 -17.76 -5.81
C GLY A 84 -6.29 -18.73 -4.88
N ALA A 85 -5.01 -19.02 -5.12
CA ALA A 85 -4.22 -19.89 -4.28
C ALA A 85 -4.21 -19.44 -2.80
N VAL A 86 -4.61 -20.34 -1.91
CA VAL A 86 -4.81 -20.07 -0.47
C VAL A 86 -3.52 -19.68 0.26
N ASP A 87 -2.36 -20.12 -0.23
CA ASP A 87 -1.04 -19.81 0.32
C ASP A 87 -0.45 -18.51 -0.24
N LYS A 88 -1.16 -17.82 -1.15
CA LYS A 88 -0.72 -16.58 -1.78
C LYS A 88 -1.45 -15.34 -1.26
N GLY A 89 -2.32 -15.46 -0.26
CA GLY A 89 -2.86 -14.30 0.45
C GLY A 89 -1.79 -13.47 1.16
N TRP A 90 -2.10 -12.20 1.42
CA TRP A 90 -1.35 -11.38 2.37
C TRP A 90 -1.95 -11.54 3.77
N VAL A 91 -1.11 -11.36 4.78
CA VAL A 91 -1.46 -11.47 6.21
C VAL A 91 -1.76 -10.09 6.79
#